data_AF-A0A6B2LNK9-F1
#
_entry.id   AF-A0A6B2LNK9-F1
#
_cell.length_a   1.000
_cell.length_b   1.000
_cell.length_c   1.000
_cell.angle_alpha   90.00
_cell.angle_beta   90.00
_cell.angle_gamma   90.00
#
_symmetry.space_group_name_H-M   'P 1'
#
loop_
_entity.id
_entity.type
_entity.pdbx_description
1 polymer ?
#
loop_
_entity_poly.entity_id
_entity_poly.type
_entity_poly.pdbx_seq_one_letter_code
_entity_poly.pdbx_strand_id
1 'polypeptide(L)'
;MVAKNKEDLALTKAEDIVKDTHLWNAMSILENTLQYLISGIEQIARSNNLSEDMRSAIATIIFASARLEIIELKQVVNTFAAKFGQDFIQQSLSNRSKAVDERVS
;
A
#
# COMPACT_ATOMS: atom_id res chain seq x y z
N MET A 1 -12.51 43.33 4.01
CA MET A 1 -12.89 42.06 4.67
C MET A 1 -13.25 40.92 3.68
N VAL A 2 -12.95 41.03 2.37
CA VAL A 2 -13.33 40.01 1.35
C VAL A 2 -12.14 39.18 0.82
N ALA A 3 -10.90 39.60 1.08
CA ALA A 3 -9.69 38.88 0.62
C ALA A 3 -9.39 37.63 1.47
N LYS A 4 -9.45 37.75 2.80
CA LYS A 4 -9.15 36.64 3.73
C LYS A 4 -10.03 35.39 3.52
N ASN A 5 -11.33 35.58 3.26
CA ASN A 5 -12.24 34.46 3.00
C ASN A 5 -11.93 33.70 1.70
N LYS A 6 -11.33 34.35 0.70
CA LYS A 6 -10.97 33.71 -0.57
C LYS A 6 -9.62 33.01 -0.51
N GLU A 7 -8.69 33.53 0.30
CA GLU A 7 -7.39 32.91 0.56
C GLU A 7 -7.54 31.61 1.35
N ASP A 8 -8.37 31.59 2.40
CA ASP A 8 -8.65 30.37 3.17
C ASP A 8 -9.37 29.30 2.33
N LEU A 9 -10.30 29.71 1.46
CA LEU A 9 -10.95 28.82 0.49
C LEU A 9 -9.99 28.29 -0.57
N ALA A 10 -9.05 29.11 -1.06
CA ALA A 10 -8.06 28.69 -2.04
C ALA A 10 -7.02 27.74 -1.43
N LEU A 11 -6.62 27.97 -0.18
CA LEU A 11 -5.74 27.10 0.57
C LEU A 11 -6.39 25.73 0.83
N THR A 12 -7.64 25.73 1.30
CA THR A 12 -8.42 24.49 1.52
C THR A 12 -8.53 23.67 0.23
N LYS A 13 -8.84 24.33 -0.90
CA LYS A 13 -8.90 23.67 -2.21
C LYS A 13 -7.54 23.15 -2.68
N ALA A 14 -6.45 23.88 -2.43
CA ALA A 14 -5.12 23.43 -2.75
C ALA A 14 -4.72 22.20 -1.90
N GLU A 15 -5.06 22.18 -0.62
CA GLU A 15 -4.89 21.00 0.24
C GLU A 15 -5.70 19.80 -0.26
N ASP A 16 -6.94 20.01 -0.69
CA ASP A 16 -7.78 18.95 -1.24
C ASP A 16 -7.21 18.42 -2.56
N ILE A 17 -6.76 19.29 -3.47
CA ILE A 17 -6.08 18.88 -4.72
C ILE A 17 -4.78 18.10 -4.43
N VAL A 18 -4.02 18.53 -3.43
CA VAL A 18 -2.78 17.85 -3.01
C VAL A 18 -3.11 16.48 -2.42
N LYS A 19 -4.13 16.37 -1.56
CA LYS A 19 -4.62 15.09 -1.03
C LYS A 19 -5.11 14.16 -2.14
N ASP A 20 -5.86 14.68 -3.10
CA ASP A 20 -6.35 13.91 -4.25
C ASP A 20 -5.19 13.41 -5.12
N THR A 21 -4.18 14.25 -5.34
CA THR A 21 -2.97 13.88 -6.08
C THR A 21 -2.17 12.81 -5.33
N HIS A 22 -2.04 12.92 -4.01
CA HIS A 22 -1.40 11.90 -3.19
C HIS A 22 -2.16 10.58 -3.20
N LEU A 23 -3.49 10.63 -3.13
CA LEU A 23 -4.34 9.45 -3.23
C LEU A 23 -4.20 8.79 -4.60
N TRP A 24 -4.25 9.57 -5.68
CA TRP A 24 -4.07 9.06 -7.04
C TRP A 24 -2.72 8.37 -7.22
N ASN A 25 -1.64 9.01 -6.73
CA ASN A 25 -0.30 8.41 -6.75
C ASN A 25 -0.25 7.10 -5.94
N ALA A 26 -0.84 7.07 -4.74
CA ALA A 26 -0.89 5.87 -3.92
C ALA A 26 -1.68 4.74 -4.60
N MET A 27 -2.80 5.06 -5.25
CA MET A 27 -3.59 4.11 -6.02
C MET A 27 -2.83 3.58 -7.24
N SER A 28 -2.09 4.44 -7.95
CA SER A 28 -1.25 4.01 -9.07
C SER A 28 -0.12 3.08 -8.62
N ILE A 29 0.52 3.35 -7.49
CA ILE A 29 1.51 2.44 -6.89
C ILE A 29 0.85 1.11 -6.51
N LEU A 30 -0.34 1.14 -5.91
CA LEU A 30 -1.10 -0.05 -5.55
C LEU A 30 -1.43 -0.91 -6.77
N GLU A 31 -1.93 -0.29 -7.85
CA GLU A 31 -2.27 -0.95 -9.10
C GLU A 31 -1.05 -1.64 -9.71
N ASN A 32 0.07 -0.93 -9.83
CA ASN A 32 1.32 -1.50 -10.33
C ASN A 32 1.82 -2.67 -9.47
N THR A 33 1.69 -2.55 -8.14
CA THR A 33 2.07 -3.61 -7.20
C THR A 33 1.19 -4.85 -7.37
N LEU A 34 -0.13 -4.68 -7.50
CA LEU A 34 -1.06 -5.78 -7.75
C LEU A 34 -0.78 -6.45 -9.11
N GLN A 35 -0.50 -5.67 -10.15
CA GLN A 35 -0.16 -6.20 -11.47
C GLN A 35 1.12 -7.05 -11.45
N TYR A 36 2.13 -6.63 -10.69
CA TYR A 36 3.34 -7.42 -10.45
C TYR A 36 3.02 -8.75 -9.75
N LEU A 37 2.21 -8.73 -8.69
CA LEU A 37 1.80 -9.93 -7.95
C LEU A 37 0.95 -10.88 -8.79
N ILE A 38 0.05 -10.36 -9.62
CA ILE A 38 -0.77 -11.15 -10.55
C ILE A 38 0.13 -11.84 -11.57
N SER A 39 1.13 -11.14 -12.09
CA SER A 39 2.12 -11.73 -13.02
C SER A 39 2.91 -12.88 -12.37
N GLY A 40 3.13 -12.80 -11.05
CA GLY A 40 3.77 -13.84 -10.24
C GLY A 40 2.83 -14.88 -9.62
N ILE A 41 1.53 -14.88 -9.94
CA ILE A 41 0.52 -15.61 -9.14
C ILE A 41 0.74 -17.12 -9.12
N GLU A 42 1.23 -17.73 -10.21
CA GLU A 42 1.54 -19.17 -10.23
C GLU A 42 2.70 -19.51 -9.30
N GLN A 43 3.74 -18.67 -9.27
CA GLN A 43 4.88 -18.85 -8.38
C GLN A 43 4.45 -18.69 -6.93
N ILE A 44 3.62 -17.68 -6.65
CA ILE A 44 2.99 -17.51 -5.35
C ILE A 44 2.21 -18.78 -5.01
N ALA A 45 1.30 -19.25 -5.86
CA ALA A 45 0.48 -20.42 -5.58
C ALA A 45 1.30 -21.67 -5.26
N ARG A 46 2.34 -21.99 -6.05
CA ARG A 46 3.11 -23.24 -5.96
C ARG A 46 4.21 -23.25 -4.91
N SER A 47 4.78 -22.10 -4.55
CA SER A 47 5.95 -22.02 -3.67
C SER A 47 5.74 -21.04 -2.52
N ASN A 48 6.16 -21.43 -1.33
CA ASN A 48 6.28 -20.52 -0.18
C ASN A 48 7.64 -19.80 -0.15
N ASN A 49 8.56 -20.16 -1.04
CA ASN A 49 9.85 -19.50 -1.21
C ASN A 49 9.74 -18.38 -2.25
N LEU A 50 9.21 -17.24 -1.81
CA LEU A 50 9.13 -16.01 -2.59
C LEU A 50 10.42 -15.21 -2.49
N SER A 51 10.78 -14.53 -3.59
CA SER A 51 11.82 -13.49 -3.58
C SER A 51 11.47 -12.38 -2.59
N GLU A 52 12.50 -11.69 -2.10
CA GLU A 52 12.34 -10.58 -1.18
C GLU A 52 11.46 -9.46 -1.75
N ASP A 53 11.62 -9.16 -3.04
CA ASP A 53 10.79 -8.19 -3.77
C ASP A 53 9.30 -8.56 -3.74
N MET A 54 8.98 -9.84 -3.96
CA MET A 54 7.59 -10.29 -3.96
C MET A 54 7.00 -10.29 -2.54
N ARG A 55 7.80 -10.61 -1.52
CA ARG A 55 7.38 -10.47 -0.12
C ARG A 55 7.13 -9.00 0.25
N SER A 56 7.99 -8.09 -0.21
CA SER A 56 7.85 -6.65 -0.01
C SER A 56 6.60 -6.10 -0.69
N ALA A 57 6.33 -6.54 -1.93
CA ALA A 57 5.10 -6.19 -2.65
C ALA A 57 3.85 -6.67 -1.91
N ILE A 58 3.82 -7.92 -1.43
CA ILE A 58 2.69 -8.44 -0.62
C ILE A 58 2.54 -7.65 0.68
N ALA A 59 3.63 -7.36 1.39
CA ALA A 59 3.60 -6.55 2.60
C ALA A 59 3.05 -5.14 2.36
N THR A 60 3.38 -4.54 1.21
CA THR A 60 2.85 -3.24 0.77
C THR A 60 1.32 -3.30 0.56
N ILE A 61 0.80 -4.34 -0.08
CA ILE A 61 -0.65 -4.55 -0.22
C ILE A 61 -1.33 -4.70 1.14
N ILE A 62 -0.74 -5.50 2.05
CA ILE A 62 -1.27 -5.70 3.40
C ILE A 62 -1.34 -4.36 4.15
N PHE A 63 -0.24 -3.60 4.12
CA PHE A 63 -0.16 -2.29 4.75
C PHE A 63 -1.16 -1.28 4.17
N ALA A 64 -1.36 -1.31 2.85
CA ALA A 64 -2.33 -0.47 2.16
C ALA A 64 -3.78 -0.86 2.51
N SER A 65 -4.08 -2.16 2.64
CA SER A 65 -5.44 -2.65 2.99
C SER A 65 -5.96 -2.19 4.34
N ALA A 66 -5.04 -1.88 5.27
CA ALA A 66 -5.39 -1.35 6.58
C ALA A 66 -5.72 0.15 6.56
N ARG A 67 -5.28 0.86 5.51
CA ARG A 67 -5.45 2.32 5.35
C ARG A 67 -6.49 2.69 4.32
N LEU A 68 -6.65 1.84 3.30
CA LEU A 68 -7.66 1.98 2.27
C LEU A 68 -8.87 1.15 2.71
N GLU A 69 -10.05 1.77 2.79
CA GLU A 69 -11.29 1.10 3.16
C GLU A 69 -11.88 0.26 2.01
N ILE A 70 -11.03 -0.47 1.29
CA ILE A 70 -11.40 -1.28 0.11
C ILE A 70 -11.63 -2.73 0.57
N ILE A 71 -12.86 -3.22 0.40
CA ILE A 71 -13.29 -4.55 0.89
C ILE A 71 -12.55 -5.66 0.13
N GLU A 72 -12.38 -5.51 -1.17
CA GLU A 72 -11.68 -6.45 -2.05
C GLU A 72 -10.22 -6.64 -1.61
N LEU A 73 -9.56 -5.55 -1.18
CA LEU A 73 -8.18 -5.61 -0.70
C LEU A 73 -8.09 -6.41 0.61
N LYS A 74 -9.09 -6.31 1.48
CA LYS A 74 -9.18 -7.14 2.70
C LYS A 74 -9.34 -8.62 2.37
N GLN A 75 -10.10 -8.97 1.32
CA GLN A 75 -10.23 -10.37 0.87
C GLN A 75 -8.89 -10.92 0.35
N VAL A 76 -8.13 -10.12 -0.40
CA VAL A 76 -6.78 -10.48 -0.86
C VAL A 76 -5.85 -10.73 0.33
N VAL A 77 -5.88 -9.86 1.34
CA VAL A 77 -5.08 -10.05 2.56
C VAL A 77 -5.47 -11.31 3.33
N ASN A 78 -6.76 -11.64 3.42
CA ASN A 78 -7.20 -12.90 4.02
C ASN A 78 -6.64 -14.12 3.27
N THR A 79 -6.53 -14.03 1.95
CA THR A 79 -5.92 -15.09 1.12
C THR A 79 -4.43 -15.22 1.41
N PHE A 80 -3.71 -14.11 1.54
CA PHE A 80 -2.30 -14.13 1.97
C PHE A 80 -2.13 -14.64 3.39
N ALA A 81 -3.05 -14.32 4.30
CA ALA A 81 -3.03 -14.80 5.68
C ALA A 81 -3.20 -16.32 5.77
N ALA A 82 -4.10 -16.87 4.95
CA ALA A 82 -4.31 -18.31 4.84
C ALA A 82 -3.07 -19.04 4.30
N LYS A 83 -2.29 -18.38 3.43
CA LYS A 83 -1.11 -18.96 2.79
C LYS A 83 0.19 -18.82 3.60
N PHE A 84 0.46 -17.62 4.12
CA PHE A 84 1.72 -17.27 4.79
C PHE A 84 1.61 -17.22 6.31
N GLY A 85 0.40 -17.35 6.85
CA GLY A 85 0.12 -17.27 8.28
C GLY A 85 -0.14 -15.85 8.76
N GLN A 86 -0.86 -15.76 9.88
CA GLN A 86 -1.24 -14.49 10.51
C GLN A 86 -0.04 -13.68 11.01
N ASP A 87 1.04 -14.36 11.41
CA ASP A 87 2.26 -13.70 11.89
C ASP A 87 2.87 -12.81 10.80
N PHE A 88 2.92 -13.29 9.56
CA PHE A 88 3.39 -12.51 8.40
C PHE A 88 2.53 -11.26 8.14
N ILE A 89 1.22 -11.37 8.31
CA ILE A 89 0.30 -10.23 8.18
C ILE A 89 0.59 -9.19 9.27
N GLN A 90 0.72 -9.61 10.52
CA GLN A 90 1.00 -8.71 11.64
C GLN A 90 2.35 -8.00 11.48
N GLN A 91 3.38 -8.70 11.01
CA GLN A 91 4.68 -8.09 10.70
C GLN A 91 4.57 -7.03 9.60
N SER A 92 3.80 -7.33 8.55
CA SER A 92 3.55 -6.42 7.41
C SER A 92 2.74 -5.19 7.81
N LEU A 93 1.74 -5.35 8.69
CA LEU A 93 0.94 -4.25 9.24
C LEU A 93 1.74 -3.34 10.16
N SER A 94 2.68 -3.91 10.93
CA SER A 94 3.48 -3.20 11.92
C SER A 94 4.60 -2.33 11.31
N ASN A 95 4.73 -2.29 9.97
CA ASN A 95 5.85 -1.64 9.28
C ASN A 95 7.23 -2.09 9.80
N ARG A 96 7.33 -3.35 10.26
CA ARG A 96 8.59 -3.96 10.70
C ARG A 96 9.38 -4.60 9.57
N SER A 97 9.00 -4.34 8.31
CA SER A 97 9.93 -4.51 7.21
C SER A 97 10.90 -3.32 7.24
N LYS A 98 11.94 -3.46 8.07
CA LYS A 98 13.20 -2.73 7.89
C LYS A 98 13.81 -3.18 6.56
N ALA A 99 13.27 -2.69 5.46
CA ALA A 99 14.02 -2.48 4.22
C ALA A 99 14.27 -0.97 4.08
N VAL A 100 14.61 -0.32 5.21
CA VAL A 100 15.29 0.97 5.18
C VAL A 100 16.70 0.65 4.70
N ASP A 101 16.92 0.80 3.41
CA ASP A 101 18.23 0.73 2.79
C ASP A 101 19.17 1.67 3.56
N GLU A 102 20.16 1.08 4.26
CA GLU A 102 21.16 1.75 5.10
C GLU A 102 22.16 2.60 4.30
N ARG A 103 21.80 3.11 3.12
CA ARG A 103 22.68 3.92 2.26
C ARG A 103 22.46 5.43 2.36
N VAL A 104 21.69 5.88 3.36
CA VAL A 104 21.65 7.28 3.78
C VAL A 104 21.99 7.38 5.26
N SER A 105 23.25 7.07 5.58
CA SER A 105 23.97 7.58 6.76
C SER A 105 25.22 8.29 6.31
#